data_AF-A0A9W8AYQ4-F1
#
_entry.id   AF-A0A9W8AYQ4-F1
#
_cell.length_a   1.000
_cell.length_b   1.000
_cell.length_c   1.000
_cell.angle_alpha   90.00
_cell.angle_beta   90.00
_cell.angle_gamma   90.00
#
_symmetry.space_group_name_H-M   'P 1'
#
loop_
_entity.id
_entity.type
_entity.pdbx_description
1 polymer ?
#
loop_
_entity_poly.entity_id
_entity_poly.type
_entity_poly.pdbx_seq_one_letter_code
_entity_poly.pdbx_strand_id
1 'polypeptide(L)'
;MTAWIWPWSQPQSPCSPAGTKLDHSHSVPKKSYFERLGLFSELPSYDGPFDVGCYDMEWQWEPGTFAVGANKATTPIPTVEDTNREPSSPRYTLVRLYYPADVVGTEIRPTWIPQPIDVYLNGYLGATKLPSMAKSLITKLVTTSIKLPAYLDAKLARPNQPATGDQPHQGAPMSDKPPVALPPRLPVVFFIHGLYSCRTTYSTLCGQLASYGFLVCAFEFRDGSSSVTHTPNQTVYHTPLPTNQGLDIRQKQQAHRLEELQAGYQLLK
;
A
#
# COMPACT_ATOMS: atom_id res chain seq x y z
N MET A 1 -20.42 27.03 29.33
CA MET A 1 -20.65 26.49 30.69
C MET A 1 -21.54 25.26 30.56
N THR A 2 -20.94 24.12 30.95
CA THR A 2 -21.57 22.92 31.53
C THR A 2 -22.64 22.18 30.70
N ALA A 3 -22.32 21.09 29.99
CA ALA A 3 -21.93 19.75 30.47
C ALA A 3 -22.98 19.15 31.43
N TRP A 4 -23.75 18.18 30.93
CA TRP A 4 -24.58 17.28 31.72
C TRP A 4 -24.17 15.83 31.43
N ILE A 5 -23.60 15.23 32.46
CA ILE A 5 -23.21 13.83 32.63
C ILE A 5 -24.42 13.13 33.26
N TRP A 6 -24.80 11.93 32.80
CA TRP A 6 -25.58 10.93 33.56
C TRP A 6 -25.33 9.54 32.91
N PRO A 7 -25.45 8.40 33.61
CA PRO A 7 -24.34 7.73 34.29
C PRO A 7 -24.27 6.24 33.90
N TRP A 8 -23.15 5.64 34.27
CA TRP A 8 -22.89 4.21 34.17
C TRP A 8 -23.74 3.41 35.18
N SER A 9 -24.49 2.41 34.71
CA SER A 9 -25.13 1.39 35.55
C SER A 9 -24.47 0.03 35.29
N GLN A 10 -23.80 -0.51 36.31
CA GLN A 10 -23.25 -1.87 36.34
C GLN A 10 -24.37 -2.92 36.38
N PRO A 11 -24.31 -4.01 35.61
CA PRO A 11 -25.07 -5.21 35.92
C PRO A 11 -24.26 -6.17 36.80
N GLN A 12 -24.94 -6.70 37.80
CA GLN A 12 -24.45 -7.65 38.80
C GLN A 12 -24.17 -9.05 38.21
N SER A 13 -23.21 -9.74 38.83
CA SER A 13 -22.91 -11.16 38.65
C SER A 13 -24.09 -12.07 39.01
N PRO A 14 -24.17 -13.28 38.42
CA PRO A 14 -24.42 -14.46 39.26
C PRO A 14 -23.58 -15.71 38.90
N CYS A 15 -23.23 -16.43 39.98
CA CYS A 15 -22.96 -17.87 40.15
C CYS A 15 -22.54 -18.76 38.95
N SER A 16 -21.39 -19.41 39.12
CA SER A 16 -20.94 -20.60 38.38
C SER A 16 -21.85 -21.81 38.56
N PRO A 17 -21.85 -22.74 37.58
CA PRO A 17 -21.74 -24.16 37.89
C PRO A 17 -20.54 -24.81 37.19
N ALA A 18 -19.98 -25.81 37.86
CA ALA A 18 -18.85 -26.60 37.43
C ALA A 18 -19.14 -27.41 36.14
N GLY A 19 -18.21 -27.33 35.19
CA GLY A 19 -18.20 -28.15 33.97
C GLY A 19 -16.77 -28.29 33.47
N THR A 20 -16.35 -29.54 33.26
CA THR A 20 -14.98 -30.01 33.03
C THR A 20 -14.36 -29.43 31.75
N LYS A 21 -13.18 -28.80 31.86
CA LYS A 21 -12.36 -28.30 30.74
C LYS A 21 -11.84 -29.46 29.87
N LEU A 22 -12.08 -29.39 28.56
CA LEU A 22 -11.21 -30.00 27.55
C LEU A 22 -10.32 -28.88 26.99
N ASP A 23 -9.03 -28.98 27.28
CA ASP A 23 -8.00 -27.99 26.94
C ASP A 23 -7.59 -28.16 25.46
N HIS A 24 -8.23 -27.41 24.57
CA HIS A 24 -7.68 -27.15 23.25
C HIS A 24 -6.75 -25.94 23.36
N SER A 25 -5.51 -26.22 23.75
CA SER A 25 -4.42 -25.25 23.74
C SER A 25 -4.10 -24.81 22.30
N HIS A 26 -4.84 -23.83 21.81
CA HIS A 26 -4.39 -23.03 20.68
C HIS A 26 -3.15 -22.28 21.15
N SER A 27 -1.99 -22.69 20.64
CA SER A 27 -0.72 -22.05 20.92
C SER A 27 -0.79 -20.60 20.45
N VAL A 28 -0.79 -19.67 21.41
CA VAL A 28 -0.60 -18.25 21.11
C VAL A 28 0.74 -18.13 20.36
N PRO A 29 0.76 -17.56 19.14
CA PRO A 29 2.01 -17.44 18.39
C PRO A 29 3.01 -16.63 19.23
N LYS A 30 4.21 -17.20 19.40
CA LYS A 30 5.26 -16.62 20.24
C LYS A 30 5.74 -15.32 19.59
N LYS A 31 5.49 -14.18 20.27
CA LYS A 31 6.02 -12.87 19.89
C LYS A 31 7.52 -12.93 19.62
N SER A 32 7.94 -12.30 18.53
CA SER A 32 9.35 -12.19 18.13
C SER A 32 10.16 -11.46 19.22
N TYR A 33 11.45 -11.80 19.36
CA TYR A 33 12.35 -11.16 20.34
C TYR A 33 12.37 -9.62 20.18
N PHE A 34 12.26 -9.12 18.95
CA PHE A 34 12.23 -7.69 18.65
C PHE A 34 10.92 -7.00 19.02
N GLU A 35 9.78 -7.70 18.95
CA GLU A 35 8.49 -7.19 19.43
C GLU A 35 8.48 -7.03 20.95
N ARG A 36 9.17 -7.93 21.68
CA ARG A 36 9.32 -7.85 23.14
C ARG A 36 10.16 -6.65 23.59
N LEU A 37 11.07 -6.18 22.73
CA LEU A 37 11.91 -5.02 23.01
C LEU A 37 11.24 -3.68 22.70
N GLY A 38 10.00 -3.68 22.14
CA GLY A 38 9.29 -2.44 21.79
C GLY A 38 10.00 -1.61 20.71
N LEU A 39 11.01 -2.18 20.03
CA LEU A 39 11.81 -1.48 19.03
C LEU A 39 11.07 -1.30 17.70
N PHE A 40 9.98 -2.05 17.48
CA PHE A 40 9.13 -1.93 16.31
C PHE A 40 7.68 -2.30 16.67
N SER A 41 6.76 -1.37 16.48
CA SER A 41 5.33 -1.67 16.42
C SER A 41 5.00 -2.18 15.01
N GLU A 42 4.00 -3.06 14.90
CA GLU A 42 3.32 -3.22 13.61
C GLU A 42 2.89 -1.84 13.09
N LEU A 43 2.76 -1.70 11.77
CA LEU A 43 2.08 -0.54 11.20
C LEU A 43 0.67 -0.46 11.82
N PRO A 44 0.16 0.75 12.12
CA PRO A 44 -1.14 0.89 12.77
C PRO A 44 -2.22 0.21 11.93
N SER A 45 -3.14 -0.49 12.61
CA SER A 45 -4.35 -1.02 12.00
C SER A 45 -5.20 0.11 11.41
N TYR A 46 -6.05 -0.21 10.45
CA TYR A 46 -6.96 0.76 9.86
C TYR A 46 -8.27 0.87 10.65
N ASP A 47 -8.78 2.09 10.81
CA ASP A 47 -9.96 2.37 11.63
C ASP A 47 -11.29 2.19 10.87
N GLY A 48 -11.25 2.04 9.54
CA GLY A 48 -12.44 1.90 8.73
C GLY A 48 -13.17 0.56 8.89
N PRO A 49 -14.43 0.49 8.46
CA PRO A 49 -15.27 -0.70 8.63
C PRO A 49 -14.77 -1.94 7.88
N PHE A 50 -14.03 -1.77 6.77
CA PHE A 50 -13.60 -2.87 5.92
C PHE A 50 -12.18 -3.32 6.22
N ASP A 51 -11.94 -4.64 6.12
CA ASP A 51 -10.59 -5.15 5.93
C ASP A 51 -10.03 -4.67 4.58
N VAL A 52 -8.70 -4.66 4.45
CA VAL A 52 -8.04 -4.06 3.29
C VAL A 52 -7.22 -5.09 2.55
N GLY A 53 -7.55 -5.29 1.28
CA GLY A 53 -6.75 -6.04 0.33
C GLY A 53 -5.71 -5.14 -0.34
N CYS A 54 -4.65 -5.74 -0.85
CA CYS A 54 -3.71 -5.05 -1.72
C CYS A 54 -3.23 -5.95 -2.87
N TYR A 55 -2.92 -5.32 -4.00
CA TYR A 55 -2.53 -6.02 -5.23
C TYR A 55 -1.56 -5.14 -6.04
N ASP A 56 -0.45 -5.70 -6.52
CA ASP A 56 0.44 -5.00 -7.45
C ASP A 56 0.01 -5.29 -8.88
N MET A 57 -0.23 -4.23 -9.66
CA MET A 57 -0.59 -4.31 -11.06
C MET A 57 0.42 -3.53 -11.90
N GLU A 58 0.97 -4.18 -12.91
CA GLU A 58 1.71 -3.55 -13.99
C GLU A 58 0.90 -3.73 -15.28
N TRP A 59 0.72 -2.66 -16.04
CA TRP A 59 0.15 -2.78 -17.39
C TRP A 59 0.94 -1.96 -18.40
N GLN A 60 0.91 -2.45 -19.63
CA GLN A 60 1.48 -1.80 -20.78
C GLN A 60 0.45 -0.86 -21.42
N TRP A 61 0.90 0.30 -21.89
CA TRP A 61 0.09 1.23 -22.67
C TRP A 61 0.92 1.97 -23.72
N GLU A 62 0.29 2.33 -24.83
CA GLU A 62 0.98 3.02 -25.92
C GLU A 62 0.95 4.55 -25.74
N PRO A 63 2.05 5.28 -25.94
CA PRO A 63 2.04 6.74 -25.91
C PRO A 63 1.01 7.31 -26.92
N GLY A 64 0.18 8.25 -26.48
CA GLY A 64 -0.77 8.93 -27.36
C GLY A 64 -2.10 8.20 -27.62
N THR A 65 -2.30 6.94 -27.18
CA THR A 65 -3.62 6.28 -27.27
C THR A 65 -4.71 7.01 -26.50
N PHE A 66 -4.32 7.81 -25.51
CA PHE A 66 -5.23 8.43 -24.55
C PHE A 66 -5.24 9.97 -24.64
N ALA A 67 -4.72 10.54 -25.74
CA ALA A 67 -4.58 11.98 -25.92
C ALA A 67 -5.94 12.69 -25.90
N VAL A 68 -6.36 13.16 -24.72
CA VAL A 68 -7.43 14.14 -24.55
C VAL A 68 -6.77 15.50 -24.34
N GLY A 69 -6.67 16.28 -25.41
CA GLY A 69 -6.58 17.75 -25.33
C GLY A 69 -5.25 18.39 -24.89
N ALA A 70 -4.10 17.71 -24.91
CA ALA A 70 -2.81 18.34 -24.65
C ALA A 70 -2.02 18.58 -25.95
N ASN A 71 -1.97 19.85 -26.36
CA ASN A 71 -1.07 20.33 -27.40
C ASN A 71 0.41 20.16 -26.96
N LYS A 72 1.24 19.74 -27.92
CA LYS A 72 2.71 19.79 -27.98
C LYS A 72 3.51 18.95 -26.95
N ALA A 73 3.97 17.81 -27.47
CA ALA A 73 5.34 17.29 -27.34
C ALA A 73 6.05 17.55 -26.00
N THR A 74 5.78 16.66 -25.04
CA THR A 74 6.63 16.47 -23.86
C THR A 74 8.02 16.04 -24.33
N THR A 75 9.00 16.93 -24.25
CA THR A 75 10.41 16.58 -24.51
C THR A 75 10.86 15.45 -23.56
N PRO A 76 11.67 14.48 -24.02
CA PRO A 76 12.11 13.35 -23.19
C PRO A 76 12.75 13.81 -21.87
N ILE A 77 12.40 13.14 -20.76
CA ILE A 77 13.13 13.25 -19.49
C ILE A 77 14.53 12.69 -19.73
N PRO A 78 15.59 13.37 -19.25
CA PRO A 78 16.92 12.78 -19.22
C PRO A 78 16.99 11.77 -18.05
N THR A 79 16.20 10.70 -18.09
CA THR A 79 16.62 9.44 -17.50
C THR A 79 17.56 8.83 -18.53
N VAL A 80 18.67 8.24 -18.09
CA VAL A 80 19.79 7.78 -18.93
C VAL A 80 19.38 6.75 -20.01
N GLU A 81 18.12 6.30 -20.01
CA GLU A 81 17.52 5.40 -21.01
C GLU A 81 16.41 6.04 -21.89
N ASP A 82 15.83 7.19 -21.56
CA ASP A 82 14.72 7.78 -22.35
C ASP A 82 15.18 8.68 -23.50
N THR A 83 16.43 9.14 -23.51
CA THR A 83 16.92 10.01 -24.60
C THR A 83 17.07 9.27 -25.93
N ASN A 84 17.10 7.94 -25.91
CA ASN A 84 17.18 7.08 -27.10
C ASN A 84 15.89 6.25 -27.32
N ARG A 85 14.83 6.48 -26.55
CA ARG A 85 13.60 5.68 -26.64
C ARG A 85 12.73 6.22 -27.76
N GLU A 86 12.38 5.35 -28.72
CA GLU A 86 11.48 5.73 -29.81
C GLU A 86 10.14 6.24 -29.24
N PRO A 87 9.59 7.36 -29.74
CA PRO A 87 8.34 7.96 -29.22
C PRO A 87 7.14 7.02 -29.23
N SER A 88 7.14 6.00 -30.08
CA SER A 88 6.11 4.97 -30.19
C SER A 88 6.38 3.72 -29.32
N SER A 89 7.43 3.73 -28.49
CA SER A 89 7.72 2.58 -27.63
C SER A 89 6.65 2.42 -26.56
N PRO A 90 6.21 1.19 -26.26
CA PRO A 90 5.25 0.96 -25.19
C PRO A 90 5.77 1.46 -23.85
N ARG A 91 4.85 1.97 -23.05
CA ARG A 91 5.07 2.43 -21.68
C ARG A 91 4.42 1.48 -20.70
N TYR A 92 4.91 1.51 -19.47
CA TYR A 92 4.43 0.64 -18.41
C TYR A 92 4.15 1.49 -17.19
N THR A 93 3.01 1.24 -16.56
CA THR A 93 2.67 1.88 -15.29
C THR A 93 2.52 0.80 -14.23
N LEU A 94 3.17 1.04 -13.09
CA LEU A 94 3.18 0.15 -11.94
C LEU A 94 2.37 0.81 -10.81
N VAL A 95 1.42 0.07 -10.27
CA VAL A 95 0.52 0.55 -9.21
C VAL A 95 0.36 -0.51 -8.14
N ARG A 96 0.34 -0.10 -6.87
CA ARG A 96 -0.26 -0.90 -5.80
C ARG A 96 -1.69 -0.44 -5.55
N LEU A 97 -2.63 -1.35 -5.75
CA LEU A 97 -4.02 -1.16 -5.37
C LEU A 97 -4.19 -1.44 -3.88
N TYR A 98 -4.97 -0.61 -3.20
CA TYR A 98 -5.55 -0.87 -1.88
C TYR A 98 -7.06 -0.77 -2.00
N TYR A 99 -7.79 -1.74 -1.47
CA TYR A 99 -9.24 -1.83 -1.65
C TYR A 99 -9.92 -2.53 -0.47
N PRO A 100 -11.23 -2.30 -0.24
CA PRO A 100 -12.03 -3.08 0.71
C PRO A 100 -12.00 -4.55 0.33
N ALA A 101 -11.63 -5.43 1.26
CA ALA A 101 -11.51 -6.86 0.99
C ALA A 101 -12.41 -7.70 1.88
N ASP A 102 -12.78 -8.86 1.33
CA ASP A 102 -13.43 -9.95 2.03
C ASP A 102 -12.36 -10.98 2.39
N VAL A 103 -11.87 -10.91 3.63
CA VAL A 103 -10.73 -11.70 4.10
C VAL A 103 -11.22 -12.96 4.79
N VAL A 104 -10.79 -14.12 4.32
CA VAL A 104 -11.21 -15.42 4.87
C VAL A 104 -10.20 -16.02 5.85
N GLY A 105 -9.09 -15.32 6.12
CA GLY A 105 -8.06 -15.68 7.10
C GLY A 105 -6.94 -16.56 6.56
N THR A 106 -6.93 -16.85 5.25
CA THR A 106 -5.87 -17.63 4.57
C THR A 106 -4.84 -16.74 3.87
N GLU A 107 -5.14 -15.46 3.73
CA GLU A 107 -4.38 -14.49 2.99
C GLU A 107 -3.12 -14.03 3.74
N ILE A 108 -2.08 -13.69 2.98
CA ILE A 108 -0.77 -13.33 3.52
C ILE A 108 -0.67 -11.81 3.68
N ARG A 109 -0.18 -11.34 4.82
CA ARG A 109 0.24 -9.93 4.99
C ARG A 109 1.60 -9.71 4.32
N PRO A 110 1.71 -8.88 3.27
CA PRO A 110 2.98 -8.64 2.60
C PRO A 110 3.90 -7.78 3.48
N THR A 111 5.19 -7.82 3.18
CA THR A 111 6.16 -6.88 3.77
C THR A 111 5.87 -5.45 3.33
N TRP A 112 6.23 -4.48 4.17
CA TRP A 112 6.15 -3.07 3.79
C TRP A 112 7.05 -2.73 2.60
N ILE A 113 8.25 -3.31 2.54
CA ILE A 113 9.12 -3.17 1.39
C ILE A 113 8.62 -4.06 0.24
N PRO A 114 8.51 -3.53 -1.00
CA PRO A 114 8.05 -4.31 -2.15
C PRO A 114 9.05 -5.38 -2.58
N GLN A 115 8.57 -6.36 -3.35
CA GLN A 115 9.44 -7.34 -4.01
C GLN A 115 9.98 -6.77 -5.34
N PRO A 116 11.22 -7.13 -5.74
CA PRO A 116 12.24 -7.86 -4.98
C PRO A 116 12.87 -6.97 -3.88
N ILE A 117 12.87 -7.46 -2.64
CA ILE A 117 13.20 -6.62 -1.49
C ILE A 117 14.63 -6.06 -1.55
N ASP A 118 15.59 -6.86 -2.01
CA ASP A 118 16.98 -6.46 -2.16
C ASP A 118 17.14 -5.25 -3.09
N VAL A 119 16.38 -5.21 -4.19
CA VAL A 119 16.36 -4.08 -5.12
C VAL A 119 15.83 -2.81 -4.43
N TYR A 120 14.67 -2.90 -3.76
CA TYR A 120 14.08 -1.75 -3.06
C TYR A 120 14.94 -1.26 -1.89
N LEU A 121 15.56 -2.15 -1.14
CA LEU A 121 16.48 -1.77 -0.06
C LEU A 121 17.76 -1.16 -0.59
N ASN A 122 18.27 -1.62 -1.75
CA ASN A 122 19.37 -0.95 -2.41
C ASN A 122 18.97 0.44 -2.90
N GLY A 123 17.73 0.63 -3.37
CA GLY A 123 17.19 1.96 -3.68
C GLY A 123 17.17 2.89 -2.46
N TYR A 124 16.74 2.42 -1.30
CA TYR A 124 16.71 3.23 -0.08
C TYR A 124 18.10 3.48 0.53
N LEU A 125 18.92 2.44 0.65
CA LEU A 125 20.15 2.43 1.44
C LEU A 125 21.43 2.50 0.59
N GLY A 126 21.35 2.33 -0.73
CA GLY A 126 22.50 2.22 -1.63
C GLY A 126 23.44 3.42 -1.53
N ALA A 127 22.87 4.62 -1.57
CA ALA A 127 23.61 5.89 -1.47
C ALA A 127 24.13 6.20 -0.04
N THR A 128 23.76 5.41 0.97
CA THR A 128 24.26 5.62 2.34
C THR A 128 25.66 5.06 2.51
N LYS A 129 26.48 5.74 3.33
CA LYS A 129 27.85 5.32 3.70
C LYS A 129 27.88 4.20 4.77
N LEU A 130 26.76 3.52 5.00
CA LEU A 130 26.67 2.47 6.01
C LEU A 130 27.52 1.25 5.62
N PRO A 131 28.20 0.59 6.58
CA PRO A 131 28.92 -0.65 6.31
C PRO A 131 27.93 -1.78 5.95
N SER A 132 28.38 -2.76 5.16
CA SER A 132 27.52 -3.86 4.66
C SER A 132 26.83 -4.65 5.77
N MET A 133 27.48 -4.82 6.92
CA MET A 133 26.88 -5.46 8.10
C MET A 133 25.66 -4.69 8.61
N ALA A 134 25.74 -3.35 8.68
CA ALA A 134 24.63 -2.51 9.11
C ALA A 134 23.48 -2.54 8.09
N LYS A 135 23.79 -2.47 6.79
CA LYS A 135 22.79 -2.62 5.72
C LYS A 135 22.08 -3.98 5.84
N SER A 136 22.83 -5.07 6.01
CA SER A 136 22.27 -6.42 6.19
C SER A 136 21.37 -6.54 7.44
N LEU A 137 21.78 -5.94 8.56
CA LEU A 137 20.97 -5.92 9.78
C LEU A 137 19.67 -5.15 9.56
N ILE A 138 19.73 -3.95 8.98
CA ILE A 138 18.54 -3.15 8.64
C ILE A 138 17.62 -3.93 7.70
N THR A 139 18.18 -4.53 6.64
CA THR A 139 17.42 -5.39 5.72
C THR A 139 16.68 -6.49 6.47
N LYS A 140 17.37 -7.26 7.31
CA LYS A 140 16.75 -8.34 8.07
C LYS A 140 15.66 -7.83 8.99
N LEU A 141 15.89 -6.71 9.68
CA LEU A 141 14.91 -6.13 10.59
C LEU A 141 13.66 -5.67 9.84
N VAL A 142 13.81 -4.87 8.80
CA VAL A 142 12.70 -4.31 8.03
C VAL A 142 11.86 -5.40 7.36
N THR A 143 12.51 -6.42 6.79
CA THR A 143 11.82 -7.50 6.06
C THR A 143 11.08 -8.49 6.94
N THR A 144 11.59 -8.73 8.15
CA THR A 144 10.97 -9.67 9.09
C THR A 144 9.91 -9.00 9.95
N SER A 145 10.08 -7.73 10.28
CA SER A 145 9.31 -7.08 11.35
C SER A 145 8.21 -6.13 10.85
N ILE A 146 8.30 -5.61 9.61
CA ILE A 146 7.33 -4.61 9.12
C ILE A 146 6.43 -5.23 8.06
N LYS A 147 5.22 -5.59 8.48
CA LYS A 147 4.14 -6.09 7.61
C LYS A 147 3.08 -5.03 7.39
N LEU A 148 2.52 -5.00 6.19
CA LEU A 148 1.36 -4.14 5.91
C LEU A 148 0.14 -4.66 6.69
N PRO A 149 -0.71 -3.80 7.27
CA PRO A 149 -2.02 -4.17 7.81
C PRO A 149 -3.04 -4.42 6.69
N ALA A 150 -2.60 -5.00 5.57
CA ALA A 150 -3.41 -5.33 4.41
C ALA A 150 -3.09 -6.77 3.95
N TYR A 151 -4.01 -7.37 3.20
CA TYR A 151 -3.95 -8.76 2.77
C TYR A 151 -3.63 -8.82 1.27
N LEU A 152 -2.53 -9.48 0.92
CA LEU A 152 -2.11 -9.62 -0.47
C LEU A 152 -3.10 -10.54 -1.20
N ASP A 153 -3.57 -10.09 -2.37
CA ASP A 153 -4.45 -10.84 -3.27
C ASP A 153 -5.80 -11.28 -2.67
N ALA A 154 -6.23 -10.62 -1.59
CA ALA A 154 -7.54 -10.86 -0.99
C ALA A 154 -8.67 -10.51 -1.97
N LYS A 155 -9.83 -11.18 -1.83
CA LYS A 155 -10.96 -10.90 -2.72
C LYS A 155 -11.53 -9.51 -2.42
N LEU A 156 -11.89 -8.78 -3.47
CA LEU A 156 -12.60 -7.52 -3.34
C LEU A 156 -13.95 -7.74 -2.62
N ALA A 157 -14.23 -6.93 -1.61
CA ALA A 157 -15.50 -6.99 -0.88
C ALA A 157 -16.68 -6.65 -1.82
N ARG A 158 -17.80 -7.36 -1.64
CA ARG A 158 -18.94 -7.23 -2.55
C ARG A 158 -19.77 -5.99 -2.23
N PRO A 159 -20.30 -5.30 -3.25
CA PRO A 159 -21.31 -4.27 -3.04
C PRO A 159 -22.52 -4.78 -2.29
N ASN A 160 -23.16 -3.91 -1.50
CA ASN A 160 -24.39 -4.19 -0.75
C ASN A 160 -24.29 -5.34 0.26
N GLN A 161 -23.10 -5.86 0.55
CA GLN A 161 -22.86 -6.71 1.70
C GLN A 161 -22.30 -5.88 2.86
N PRO A 162 -22.75 -6.12 4.11
CA PRO A 162 -22.14 -5.50 5.26
C PRO A 162 -20.68 -5.95 5.36
N ALA A 163 -19.81 -5.06 5.85
CA ALA A 163 -18.42 -5.39 6.15
C ALA A 163 -18.35 -6.69 6.96
N THR A 164 -17.35 -7.54 6.67
CA THR A 164 -17.32 -8.97 7.02
C THR A 164 -17.19 -9.30 8.52
N GLY A 165 -17.63 -8.42 9.41
CA GLY A 165 -17.92 -8.74 10.81
C GLY A 165 -19.18 -9.58 11.02
N ASP A 166 -20.03 -9.75 9.99
CA ASP A 166 -21.38 -10.32 10.13
C ASP A 166 -21.57 -11.72 9.49
N GLN A 167 -20.53 -12.33 8.90
CA GLN A 167 -20.60 -13.74 8.50
C GLN A 167 -20.24 -14.63 9.71
N PRO A 168 -21.14 -15.51 10.19
CA PRO A 168 -20.90 -16.34 11.37
C PRO A 168 -19.88 -17.44 11.06
N HIS A 169 -18.58 -17.09 11.06
CA HIS A 169 -17.54 -18.08 11.29
C HIS A 169 -17.55 -18.41 12.79
N GLN A 170 -17.91 -19.66 13.11
CA GLN A 170 -17.98 -20.17 14.48
C GLN A 170 -16.69 -19.85 15.25
N GLY A 171 -16.77 -18.88 16.19
CA GLY A 171 -15.73 -18.60 17.17
C GLY A 171 -14.92 -17.31 17.02
N ALA A 172 -15.17 -16.47 16.01
CA ALA A 172 -14.54 -15.14 15.94
C ALA A 172 -15.35 -14.11 16.77
N PRO A 173 -14.71 -13.27 17.61
CA PRO A 173 -15.40 -12.18 18.28
C PRO A 173 -16.01 -11.24 17.24
N MET A 174 -17.28 -10.90 17.47
CA MET A 174 -18.07 -9.96 16.69
C MET A 174 -17.28 -8.65 16.53
N SER A 175 -17.09 -8.18 15.30
CA SER A 175 -16.40 -6.93 15.04
C SER A 175 -17.30 -5.77 15.49
N ASP A 176 -16.83 -4.91 16.40
CA ASP A 176 -17.56 -3.72 16.90
C ASP A 176 -17.80 -2.63 15.81
N LYS A 177 -17.55 -2.94 14.53
CA LYS A 177 -17.62 -2.00 13.42
C LYS A 177 -19.07 -1.90 12.91
N PRO A 178 -19.63 -0.69 12.71
CA PRO A 178 -20.99 -0.54 12.23
C PRO A 178 -21.17 -1.17 10.84
N PRO A 179 -22.32 -1.81 10.55
CA PRO A 179 -22.57 -2.41 9.25
C PRO A 179 -22.72 -1.31 8.19
N VAL A 180 -21.65 -1.10 7.43
CA VAL A 180 -21.62 -0.20 6.29
C VAL A 180 -21.54 -1.07 5.03
N ALA A 181 -22.47 -0.84 4.11
CA ALA A 181 -22.48 -1.51 2.82
C ALA A 181 -21.67 -0.73 1.79
N LEU A 182 -20.92 -1.44 0.93
CA LEU A 182 -20.21 -0.81 -0.18
C LEU A 182 -21.15 -0.43 -1.32
N PRO A 183 -20.93 0.72 -1.98
CA PRO A 183 -21.65 1.06 -3.20
C PRO A 183 -21.29 0.11 -4.36
N PRO A 184 -22.12 0.02 -5.42
CA PRO A 184 -21.82 -0.77 -6.63
C PRO A 184 -20.54 -0.35 -7.36
N ARG A 185 -20.11 0.91 -7.18
CA ARG A 185 -18.86 1.45 -7.71
C ARG A 185 -18.14 2.18 -6.60
N LEU A 186 -16.87 1.83 -6.40
CA LEU A 186 -16.04 2.49 -5.40
C LEU A 186 -15.57 3.86 -5.91
N PRO A 187 -15.54 4.89 -5.05
CA PRO A 187 -14.77 6.09 -5.35
C PRO A 187 -13.29 5.72 -5.49
N VAL A 188 -12.65 6.26 -6.53
CA VAL A 188 -11.24 5.97 -6.86
C VAL A 188 -10.35 7.13 -6.42
N VAL A 189 -9.23 6.81 -5.77
CA VAL A 189 -8.18 7.76 -5.40
C VAL A 189 -6.90 7.39 -6.12
N PHE A 190 -6.35 8.32 -6.90
CA PHE A 190 -5.00 8.18 -7.44
C PHE A 190 -4.00 8.80 -6.47
N PHE A 191 -3.17 7.95 -5.87
CA PHE A 191 -2.14 8.37 -4.94
C PHE A 191 -0.78 8.42 -5.64
N ILE A 192 -0.09 9.54 -5.47
CA ILE A 192 1.18 9.86 -6.12
C ILE A 192 2.22 10.05 -5.02
N HIS A 193 3.28 9.25 -5.02
CA HIS A 193 4.32 9.36 -4.01
C HIS A 193 5.22 10.59 -4.21
N GLY A 194 5.89 11.00 -3.12
CA GLY A 194 6.92 12.03 -3.12
C GLY A 194 8.24 11.58 -3.76
N LEU A 195 9.25 12.46 -3.71
CA LEU A 195 10.60 12.12 -4.15
C LEU A 195 11.22 11.02 -3.27
N TYR A 196 12.03 10.13 -3.85
CA TYR A 196 12.77 9.08 -3.16
C TYR A 196 11.88 8.07 -2.40
N SER A 197 10.67 7.86 -2.93
CA SER A 197 9.62 7.00 -2.37
C SER A 197 9.24 5.91 -3.39
N CYS A 198 8.30 5.04 -3.05
CA CYS A 198 7.75 4.00 -3.93
C CYS A 198 6.28 3.71 -3.56
N ARG A 199 5.61 2.78 -4.26
CA ARG A 199 4.16 2.52 -4.07
C ARG A 199 3.72 2.09 -2.67
N THR A 200 4.65 1.64 -1.82
CA THR A 200 4.32 1.17 -0.46
C THR A 200 4.70 2.13 0.66
N THR A 201 5.44 3.21 0.37
CA THR A 201 5.89 4.15 1.41
C THR A 201 4.73 4.75 2.19
N TYR A 202 3.61 5.05 1.51
CA TYR A 202 2.41 5.67 2.10
C TYR A 202 1.29 4.66 2.39
N SER A 203 1.64 3.38 2.56
CA SER A 203 0.69 2.29 2.77
C SER A 203 -0.30 2.53 3.92
N THR A 204 0.11 3.19 5.01
CA THR A 204 -0.81 3.54 6.11
C THR A 204 -1.95 4.44 5.64
N LEU A 205 -1.65 5.49 4.86
CA LEU A 205 -2.67 6.41 4.35
C LEU A 205 -3.55 5.73 3.29
N CYS A 206 -2.92 5.03 2.33
CA CYS A 206 -3.66 4.35 1.26
C CYS A 206 -4.58 3.26 1.82
N GLY A 207 -4.09 2.49 2.80
CA GLY A 207 -4.89 1.48 3.48
C GLY A 207 -5.98 2.07 4.36
N GLN A 208 -5.73 3.18 5.06
CA GLN A 208 -6.78 3.88 5.80
C GLN A 208 -7.92 4.29 4.89
N LEU A 209 -7.63 4.93 3.75
CA LEU A 209 -8.65 5.30 2.77
C LEU A 209 -9.40 4.06 2.24
N ALA A 210 -8.68 2.99 1.91
CA ALA A 210 -9.31 1.75 1.46
C ALA A 210 -10.25 1.14 2.51
N SER A 211 -9.89 1.19 3.79
CA SER A 211 -10.73 0.69 4.89
C SER A 211 -12.06 1.44 5.02
N TYR A 212 -12.17 2.65 4.46
CA TYR A 212 -13.41 3.45 4.38
C TYR A 212 -14.18 3.29 3.07
N GLY A 213 -13.83 2.32 2.22
CA GLY A 213 -14.59 2.03 1.01
C GLY A 213 -14.04 2.68 -0.27
N PHE A 214 -12.77 3.10 -0.30
CA PHE A 214 -12.14 3.65 -1.50
C PHE A 214 -11.30 2.60 -2.23
N LEU A 215 -11.27 2.67 -3.57
CA LEU A 215 -10.19 2.04 -4.34
C LEU A 215 -9.04 3.03 -4.44
N VAL A 216 -7.90 2.72 -3.84
CA VAL A 216 -6.70 3.58 -3.90
C VAL A 216 -5.68 2.96 -4.85
N CYS A 217 -5.33 3.69 -5.90
CA CYS A 217 -4.27 3.33 -6.84
C CYS A 217 -3.00 4.10 -6.47
N ALA A 218 -2.07 3.46 -5.76
CA ALA A 218 -0.77 4.05 -5.42
C ALA A 218 0.25 3.80 -6.54
N PHE A 219 0.49 4.81 -7.36
CA PHE A 219 1.39 4.75 -8.51
C PHE A 219 2.86 4.72 -8.08
N GLU A 220 3.69 4.02 -8.85
CA GLU A 220 5.14 4.07 -8.80
C GLU A 220 5.70 4.49 -10.14
N PHE A 221 6.38 5.63 -10.16
CA PHE A 221 6.79 6.28 -11.42
C PHE A 221 8.22 5.89 -11.83
N ARG A 222 8.44 5.83 -13.15
CA ARG A 222 9.74 5.52 -13.78
C ARG A 222 10.52 6.73 -14.26
N ASP A 223 10.11 7.91 -13.82
CA ASP A 223 10.71 9.20 -14.13
C ASP A 223 12.07 9.47 -13.41
N GLY A 224 12.63 8.46 -12.72
CA GLY A 224 13.85 8.58 -11.92
C GLY A 224 13.66 9.30 -10.59
N SER A 225 12.42 9.55 -10.16
CA SER A 225 12.11 10.19 -8.87
C SER A 225 11.88 9.20 -7.73
N SER A 226 11.46 7.96 -8.03
CA SER A 226 11.33 6.88 -7.04
C SER A 226 12.70 6.53 -6.45
N SER A 227 12.78 6.02 -5.22
CA SER A 227 14.06 5.52 -4.66
C SER A 227 14.65 4.44 -5.57
N VAL A 228 13.77 3.53 -6.00
CA VAL A 228 13.92 2.65 -7.14
C VAL A 228 12.52 2.23 -7.57
N THR A 229 12.40 1.86 -8.84
CA THR A 229 11.27 1.10 -9.36
C THR A 229 11.78 -0.08 -10.16
N HIS A 230 11.12 -1.22 -10.02
CA HIS A 230 11.58 -2.48 -10.57
C HIS A 230 10.44 -3.29 -11.15
N THR A 231 10.69 -3.80 -12.36
CA THR A 231 9.84 -4.75 -13.09
C THR A 231 10.73 -5.77 -13.80
N PRO A 232 10.18 -6.90 -14.29
CA PRO A 232 10.98 -7.92 -14.96
C PRO A 232 11.84 -7.40 -16.11
N ASN A 233 11.37 -6.34 -16.78
CA ASN A 233 12.04 -5.77 -17.96
C ASN A 233 12.99 -4.61 -17.63
N GLN A 234 12.84 -3.94 -16.49
CA GLN A 234 13.55 -2.69 -16.21
C GLN A 234 13.67 -2.39 -14.70
N THR A 235 14.83 -1.89 -14.30
CA THR A 235 15.06 -1.31 -12.97
C THR A 235 15.57 0.12 -13.13
N VAL A 236 14.85 1.09 -12.56
CA VAL A 236 15.24 2.50 -12.60
C VAL A 236 15.47 2.99 -11.18
N TYR A 237 16.70 3.35 -10.85
CA TYR A 237 17.06 3.95 -9.56
C TYR A 237 16.84 5.46 -9.56
N HIS A 238 16.69 6.03 -8.37
CA HIS A 238 16.65 7.49 -8.20
C HIS A 238 17.84 8.16 -8.88
N THR A 239 17.59 9.16 -9.71
CA THR A 239 18.63 9.94 -10.39
C THR A 239 18.87 11.25 -9.65
N PRO A 240 20.05 11.44 -9.02
CA PRO A 240 20.41 12.73 -8.42
C PRO A 240 20.47 13.82 -9.49
N LEU A 241 19.85 14.97 -9.23
CA LEU A 241 19.83 16.08 -10.18
C LEU A 241 21.08 16.95 -10.05
N PRO A 242 21.68 17.40 -11.17
CA PRO A 242 22.74 18.40 -11.14
C PRO A 242 22.20 19.76 -10.66
N THR A 243 23.03 20.51 -9.93
CA THR A 243 22.65 21.75 -9.21
C THR A 243 21.99 22.80 -10.10
N ASN A 244 22.34 22.86 -11.39
CA ASN A 244 21.94 23.95 -12.29
C ASN A 244 20.80 23.58 -13.28
N GLN A 245 20.31 22.34 -13.27
CA GLN A 245 19.22 21.89 -14.17
C GLN A 245 18.06 21.23 -13.42
N GLY A 246 17.98 21.43 -12.10
CA GLY A 246 17.01 20.77 -11.25
C GLY A 246 15.55 21.02 -11.68
N LEU A 247 15.20 22.28 -11.97
CA LEU A 247 13.80 22.66 -12.26
C LEU A 247 13.28 22.05 -13.56
N ASP A 248 14.03 22.14 -14.65
CA ASP A 248 13.66 21.56 -15.95
C ASP A 248 13.43 20.06 -15.84
N ILE A 249 14.31 19.34 -15.12
CA ILE A 249 14.16 17.90 -14.92
C ILE A 249 12.92 17.60 -14.07
N ARG A 250 12.65 18.37 -13.01
CA ARG A 250 11.43 18.20 -12.19
C ARG A 250 10.15 18.44 -12.98
N GLN A 251 10.13 19.44 -13.88
CA GLN A 251 8.97 19.69 -14.74
C GLN A 251 8.72 18.51 -15.67
N LYS A 252 9.78 17.96 -16.28
CA LYS A 252 9.65 16.78 -17.14
C LYS A 252 9.17 15.55 -16.35
N GLN A 253 9.68 15.34 -15.13
CA GLN A 253 9.20 14.31 -14.21
C GLN A 253 7.70 14.44 -13.93
N GLN A 254 7.24 15.65 -13.59
CA GLN A 254 5.81 15.92 -13.37
C GLN A 254 4.96 15.65 -14.62
N ALA A 255 5.45 16.01 -15.81
CA ALA A 255 4.76 15.72 -17.07
C ALA A 255 4.62 14.21 -17.32
N HIS A 256 5.68 13.43 -17.10
CA HIS A 256 5.61 11.97 -17.21
C HIS A 256 4.63 11.37 -16.21
N ARG A 257 4.65 11.82 -14.95
CA ARG A 257 3.66 11.37 -13.95
C ARG A 257 2.23 11.64 -14.41
N LEU A 258 1.97 12.81 -14.99
CA LEU A 258 0.66 13.15 -15.53
C LEU A 258 0.24 12.21 -16.67
N GLU A 259 1.16 11.86 -17.56
CA GLU A 259 0.90 10.92 -18.65
C GLU A 259 0.56 9.51 -18.12
N GLU A 260 1.28 9.00 -17.11
CA GLU A 260 0.95 7.72 -16.45
C GLU A 260 -0.42 7.76 -15.75
N LEU A 261 -0.75 8.88 -15.09
CA LEU A 261 -2.04 9.07 -14.44
C LEU A 261 -3.19 9.12 -15.45
N GLN A 262 -2.98 9.77 -16.61
CA GLN A 262 -3.95 9.78 -17.69
C GLN A 262 -4.20 8.37 -18.23
N ALA A 263 -3.15 7.57 -18.42
CA ALA A 263 -3.29 6.17 -18.81
C ALA A 263 -4.08 5.36 -17.77
N GLY A 264 -3.78 5.54 -16.48
CA GLY A 264 -4.52 4.90 -15.39
C GLY A 264 -5.99 5.33 -15.32
N TYR A 265 -6.28 6.61 -15.59
CA TYR A 265 -7.65 7.12 -15.63
C TYR A 265 -8.46 6.46 -16.75
N GLN A 266 -7.88 6.30 -17.94
CA GLN A 266 -8.58 5.64 -19.05
C GLN A 266 -8.79 4.14 -18.81
N LEU A 267 -7.88 3.47 -18.10
CA LEU A 267 -8.03 2.06 -17.75
C LEU A 267 -9.25 1.79 -16.85
N LEU A 268 -9.62 2.77 -16.00
CA LEU A 268 -10.70 2.64 -15.03
C LEU A 268 -12.05 3.23 -15.50
N LYS A 269 -12.08 3.81 -16.70
CA LYS A 269 -13.28 4.42 -17.29
C LYS A 269 -14.10 3.38 -18.06
#